data_AF-A0A0C9XIW5-F1
#
_entry.id   AF-A0A0C9XIW5-F1
#
_cell.length_a   1.000
_cell.length_b   1.000
_cell.length_c   1.000
_cell.angle_alpha   90.00
_cell.angle_beta   90.00
_cell.angle_gamma   90.00
#
_symmetry.space_group_name_H-M   'P 1'
#
loop_
_entity.id
_entity.type
_entity.pdbx_description
1 polymer ?
#
loop_
_entity_poly.entity_id
_entity_poly.type
_entity_poly.pdbx_seq_one_letter_code
_entity_poly.pdbx_strand_id
1 'polypeptide(L)'
;MFVRSPPKNIKAAFKKTGVWPFNPNVVTAEMLAPSKDTSCEAHVPLPPDGPAIDVLATMLRKLAKIDEAEDEPISEAPIAGPSNTKQDVINEAIEGLSQTKLAHLISTTLTTSHDTMPTTLTHTISHPQPSPLLSIQPTTETEVLLLAALQESHKSNEYLTNRNIALQAGNLLNEAYCAKAKDGLPRVLTGDRFYEERVNFEKERRAEEREKENRKDLRAEWKAAKEKWQQAEDTRKVLKERETAKYEEALAVWKAANEGQGCGRGRGHRRGHGGGSAGQKPVMAAIPKRVPPPLLKDFLAGRTGTGLAEEEEGEHFTSDDDDESNSDDETTNSKDR
;
A
#
# COMPACT_ATOMS: atom_id res chain seq x y z
N MET A 1 -46.53 22.63 3.81
CA MET A 1 -46.41 22.46 5.27
C MET A 1 -45.00 21.96 5.60
N PHE A 2 -44.11 22.83 6.07
CA PHE A 2 -42.78 22.41 6.52
C PHE A 2 -42.89 21.78 7.91
N VAL A 3 -42.63 20.48 8.00
CA VAL A 3 -42.62 19.75 9.27
C VAL A 3 -41.39 20.19 10.06
N ARG A 4 -41.58 21.09 11.02
CA ARG A 4 -40.57 21.41 12.03
C ARG A 4 -40.29 20.15 12.84
N SER A 5 -39.19 19.47 12.56
CA SER A 5 -38.73 18.36 13.41
C SER A 5 -38.51 18.86 14.84
N PRO A 6 -39.02 18.14 15.86
CA PRO A 6 -38.82 18.53 17.25
C PRO A 6 -37.32 18.56 17.59
N PRO A 7 -36.82 19.57 18.34
CA PRO A 7 -35.41 19.70 18.69
C PRO A 7 -34.83 18.49 19.46
N LYS A 8 -35.69 17.59 19.96
CA LYS A 8 -35.29 16.34 20.60
C LYS A 8 -34.69 15.31 19.63
N ASN A 9 -35.19 15.24 18.39
CA ASN A 9 -34.72 14.24 17.41
C ASN A 9 -33.33 14.60 16.88
N ILE A 10 -33.06 15.89 16.71
CA ILE A 10 -31.76 16.42 16.27
C ILE A 10 -30.68 16.11 17.33
N LYS A 11 -30.99 16.31 18.63
CA LYS A 11 -30.07 15.97 19.72
C LYS A 11 -29.80 14.46 19.83
N ALA A 12 -30.80 13.62 19.56
CA ALA A 12 -30.63 12.17 19.56
C ALA A 12 -29.73 11.69 18.42
N ALA A 13 -29.83 12.30 17.24
CA ALA A 13 -28.97 12.00 16.09
C ALA A 13 -27.50 12.33 16.37
N PHE A 14 -27.20 13.50 16.93
CA PHE A 14 -25.82 13.89 17.29
C PHE A 14 -25.22 13.03 18.40
N LYS A 15 -26.02 12.57 19.37
CA LYS A 15 -25.56 11.64 20.41
C LYS A 15 -25.17 10.27 19.83
N LYS A 16 -25.82 9.84 18.74
CA LYS A 16 -25.55 8.56 18.08
C LYS A 16 -24.33 8.61 17.17
N THR A 17 -24.06 9.75 16.54
CA THR A 17 -22.95 9.90 15.59
C THR A 17 -21.64 10.38 16.22
N GLY A 18 -21.66 10.89 17.46
CA GLY A 18 -20.46 11.36 18.16
C GLY A 18 -19.87 12.67 17.59
N VAL A 19 -20.48 13.23 16.54
CA VAL A 19 -20.07 14.49 15.93
C VAL A 19 -20.79 15.62 16.66
N TRP A 20 -20.11 16.22 17.63
CA TRP A 20 -20.59 17.42 18.31
C TRP A 20 -20.05 18.66 17.60
N PRO A 21 -20.89 19.64 17.21
CA PRO A 21 -20.40 20.91 16.69
C PRO A 21 -19.51 21.57 17.74
N PHE A 22 -18.25 21.84 17.38
CA PHE A 22 -17.18 22.22 18.30
C PHE A 22 -17.47 23.50 19.09
N ASN A 23 -18.33 24.39 18.60
CA ASN A 23 -18.90 25.50 19.36
C ASN A 23 -20.07 26.13 18.58
N PRO A 24 -21.31 26.14 19.09
CA PRO A 24 -22.46 26.71 18.37
C PRO A 24 -22.39 28.24 18.20
N ASN A 25 -21.53 28.93 18.97
CA ASN A 25 -21.36 30.38 18.89
C ASN A 25 -20.35 30.84 17.83
N VAL A 26 -19.68 29.90 17.14
CA VAL A 26 -18.68 30.21 16.10
C VAL A 26 -19.33 30.46 14.74
N VAL A 27 -20.51 29.91 14.48
CA VAL A 27 -21.25 30.18 13.24
C VAL A 27 -21.99 31.51 13.41
N THR A 28 -21.35 32.61 13.01
CA THR A 28 -21.99 33.93 12.99
C THR A 28 -23.03 33.99 11.86
N ALA A 29 -24.01 34.88 11.98
CA ALA A 29 -25.01 35.10 10.94
C ALA A 29 -24.39 35.48 9.57
N GLU A 30 -23.17 36.00 9.58
CA GLU A 30 -22.38 36.33 8.40
C GLU A 30 -21.81 35.08 7.70
N MET A 31 -21.46 34.04 8.46
CA MET A 31 -21.08 32.72 7.93
C MET A 31 -22.30 31.92 7.41
N LEU A 32 -23.52 32.37 7.73
CA LEU A 32 -24.78 31.87 7.18
C LEU A 32 -25.30 32.72 6.02
N ALA A 33 -24.51 33.68 5.53
CA ALA A 33 -24.89 34.48 4.36
C ALA A 33 -25.17 33.53 3.17
N PRO A 34 -26.27 33.74 2.42
CA PRO A 34 -26.54 32.99 1.19
C PRO A 34 -25.29 33.02 0.30
N SER A 35 -24.84 31.85 -0.13
CA SER A 35 -23.68 31.74 -1.02
C SER A 35 -23.91 32.67 -2.22
N LYS A 36 -23.01 33.63 -2.43
CA LYS A 36 -22.95 34.36 -3.70
C LYS A 36 -22.73 33.34 -4.81
N ASP A 37 -23.50 33.47 -5.89
CA ASP A 37 -23.44 32.62 -7.10
C ASP A 37 -22.13 32.81 -7.88
N THR A 38 -20.96 32.62 -7.26
CA THR A 38 -19.64 32.76 -7.89
C THR A 38 -19.07 31.43 -8.37
N SER A 39 -19.90 30.40 -8.60
CA SER A 39 -19.39 29.09 -9.00
C SER A 39 -20.39 28.34 -9.90
N CYS A 40 -20.55 28.82 -11.13
CA CYS A 40 -21.18 28.04 -12.19
C CYS A 40 -20.16 27.50 -13.22
N GLU A 41 -18.89 27.92 -13.15
CA GLU A 41 -17.83 27.40 -14.02
C GLU A 41 -16.80 26.62 -13.19
N ALA A 42 -17.10 25.34 -12.94
CA ALA A 42 -16.09 24.39 -12.53
C ALA A 42 -15.26 24.03 -13.78
N HIS A 43 -14.05 24.56 -13.87
CA HIS A 43 -13.09 24.17 -14.90
C HIS A 43 -12.62 22.74 -14.59
N VAL A 44 -13.36 21.73 -15.06
CA VAL A 44 -12.94 20.32 -14.96
C VAL A 44 -11.80 20.13 -15.97
N PRO A 45 -10.59 19.72 -15.54
CA PRO A 45 -9.40 19.78 -16.39
C PRO A 45 -9.40 18.82 -17.58
N LEU A 46 -10.30 17.83 -17.65
CA LEU A 46 -10.48 16.98 -18.83
C LEU A 46 -11.97 16.60 -18.95
N PRO A 47 -12.62 16.80 -20.10
CA PRO A 47 -13.93 16.19 -20.34
C PRO A 47 -13.74 14.66 -20.26
N PRO A 48 -14.53 13.96 -19.45
CA PRO A 48 -14.45 12.52 -19.39
C PRO A 48 -14.83 11.92 -20.75
N ASP A 49 -13.88 11.24 -21.39
CA ASP A 49 -14.06 10.56 -22.68
C ASP A 49 -15.06 9.41 -22.53
N GLY A 50 -16.34 9.71 -22.74
CA GLY A 50 -17.41 8.74 -22.61
C GLY A 50 -18.58 9.09 -23.52
N PRO A 51 -19.04 8.18 -24.39
CA PRO A 51 -20.13 8.45 -25.33
C PRO A 51 -21.42 8.86 -24.62
N ALA A 52 -21.65 8.38 -23.38
CA ALA A 52 -22.81 8.79 -22.58
C ALA A 52 -22.73 10.25 -22.12
N ILE A 53 -21.52 10.74 -21.85
CA ILE A 53 -21.28 12.09 -21.37
C ILE A 53 -21.40 13.07 -22.54
N ASP A 54 -20.95 12.68 -23.74
CA ASP A 54 -21.16 13.46 -24.97
C ASP A 54 -22.65 13.64 -25.29
N VAL A 55 -23.45 12.58 -25.13
CA VAL A 55 -24.91 12.64 -25.32
C VAL A 55 -25.53 13.62 -24.32
N LEU A 56 -25.19 13.53 -23.04
CA LEU A 56 -25.71 14.44 -21.99
C LEU A 56 -25.26 15.89 -22.20
N ALA A 57 -23.98 16.12 -22.52
CA ALA A 57 -23.45 17.46 -22.79
C ALA A 57 -24.08 18.07 -24.04
N THR A 58 -24.38 17.27 -25.05
CA THR A 58 -25.10 17.71 -26.25
C THR A 58 -26.54 18.05 -25.94
N MET A 59 -27.24 17.24 -25.12
CA MET A 59 -28.58 17.53 -24.64
C MET A 59 -28.64 18.88 -23.89
N LEU A 60 -27.76 19.07 -22.91
CA LEU A 60 -27.72 20.31 -22.10
C LEU A 60 -27.44 21.55 -22.95
N ARG A 61 -26.50 21.47 -23.90
CA ARG A 61 -26.22 22.56 -24.85
C ARG A 61 -27.41 22.86 -25.76
N LYS A 62 -28.17 21.85 -26.18
CA LYS A 62 -29.37 22.03 -27.00
C LYS A 62 -30.49 22.70 -26.18
N LEU A 63 -30.70 22.28 -24.94
CA LEU A 63 -31.72 22.87 -24.06
C LEU A 63 -31.43 24.34 -23.73
N ALA A 64 -30.18 24.68 -23.41
CA ALA A 64 -29.78 26.06 -23.13
C ALA A 64 -30.08 27.01 -24.30
N LYS A 65 -29.92 26.56 -25.56
CA LYS A 65 -30.25 27.37 -26.74
C LYS A 65 -31.75 27.58 -26.94
N ILE A 66 -32.60 26.67 -26.44
CA ILE A 66 -34.05 26.83 -26.52
C ILE A 66 -34.51 27.89 -25.52
N ASP A 67 -33.93 27.91 -24.31
CA ASP A 67 -34.27 28.91 -23.29
C ASP A 67 -33.92 30.34 -23.74
N GLU A 68 -32.75 30.56 -24.35
CA GLU A 68 -32.35 31.88 -24.87
C GLU A 68 -33.24 32.40 -26.01
N ALA A 69 -33.87 31.50 -26.78
CA ALA A 69 -34.72 31.87 -27.90
C ALA A 69 -36.15 32.26 -27.48
N GLU A 70 -36.57 31.93 -26.26
CA GLU A 70 -37.91 32.26 -25.73
C GLU A 70 -38.01 33.72 -25.23
N ASP A 71 -36.88 34.41 -25.02
CA ASP A 71 -36.83 35.77 -24.45
C ASP A 71 -36.72 36.91 -25.50
N GLU A 72 -36.55 36.61 -26.79
CA GLU A 72 -36.48 37.64 -27.84
C GLU A 72 -37.89 38.13 -28.24
N PRO A 73 -38.18 39.46 -28.18
CA PRO A 73 -39.48 40.01 -28.50
C PRO A 73 -39.83 39.80 -29.97
N ILE A 74 -40.96 39.13 -30.18
CA ILE A 74 -41.51 38.71 -31.48
C ILE A 74 -41.62 39.91 -32.44
N SER A 75 -40.65 40.06 -33.35
CA SER A 75 -40.69 41.02 -34.46
C SER A 75 -40.70 40.28 -35.80
N GLU A 76 -41.90 40.23 -36.38
CA GLU A 76 -42.27 40.03 -37.79
C GLU A 76 -41.79 38.81 -38.61
N ALA A 77 -42.82 38.10 -39.10
CA ALA A 77 -42.89 37.09 -40.16
C ALA A 77 -42.44 35.64 -39.85
N PRO A 78 -43.37 34.65 -39.88
CA PRO A 78 -43.08 33.26 -39.59
C PRO A 78 -42.40 32.57 -40.78
N ILE A 79 -41.10 32.26 -40.64
CA ILE A 79 -40.40 31.34 -41.53
C ILE A 79 -40.60 29.93 -40.95
N ALA A 80 -41.26 29.05 -41.70
CA ALA A 80 -41.57 27.67 -41.30
C ALA A 80 -40.29 26.80 -41.25
N GLY A 81 -39.53 26.90 -40.16
CA GLY A 81 -38.46 25.96 -39.82
C GLY A 81 -38.98 24.83 -38.91
N PRO A 82 -38.34 23.64 -38.93
CA PRO A 82 -38.63 22.59 -37.96
C PRO A 82 -38.26 23.09 -36.56
N SER A 83 -39.27 23.37 -35.74
CA SER A 83 -39.10 23.76 -34.34
C SER A 83 -38.87 22.49 -33.52
N ASN A 84 -37.62 22.23 -33.13
CA ASN A 84 -37.31 21.16 -32.19
C ASN A 84 -37.81 21.58 -30.80
N THR A 85 -38.74 20.82 -30.23
CA THR A 85 -39.24 21.11 -28.89
C THR A 85 -38.23 20.64 -27.82
N LYS A 86 -38.31 21.18 -26.59
CA LYS A 86 -37.48 20.71 -25.45
C LYS A 86 -37.65 19.20 -25.25
N GLN A 87 -38.85 18.67 -25.52
CA GLN A 87 -39.14 17.24 -25.40
C GLN A 87 -38.42 16.39 -26.46
N ASP A 88 -38.29 16.88 -27.70
CA ASP A 88 -37.58 16.16 -28.76
C ASP A 88 -36.09 16.02 -28.41
N VAL A 89 -35.49 17.07 -27.84
CA VAL A 89 -34.10 17.05 -27.37
C VAL A 89 -33.89 16.02 -26.25
N ILE A 90 -34.85 15.90 -25.33
CA ILE A 90 -34.80 14.92 -24.24
C ILE A 90 -34.95 13.50 -24.79
N ASN A 91 -35.89 13.27 -25.70
CA ASN A 91 -36.11 11.95 -26.31
C ASN A 91 -34.88 11.48 -27.10
N GLU A 92 -34.26 12.38 -27.86
CA GLU A 92 -33.00 12.12 -28.59
C GLU A 92 -31.88 11.72 -27.61
N ALA A 93 -31.79 12.39 -26.46
CA ALA A 93 -30.79 12.07 -25.44
C ALA A 93 -31.05 10.72 -24.76
N ILE A 94 -32.31 10.38 -24.49
CA ILE A 94 -32.70 9.07 -23.95
C ILE A 94 -32.33 7.96 -24.95
N GLU A 95 -32.63 8.14 -26.23
CA GLU A 95 -32.26 7.18 -27.27
C GLU A 95 -30.73 7.04 -27.37
N GLY A 96 -29.99 8.15 -27.36
CA GLY A 96 -28.53 8.13 -27.34
C GLY A 96 -27.96 7.42 -26.12
N LEU A 97 -28.48 7.69 -24.92
CA LEU A 97 -28.07 7.02 -23.68
C LEU A 97 -28.37 5.53 -23.68
N SER A 98 -29.43 5.09 -24.37
CA SER A 98 -29.82 3.67 -24.46
C SER A 98 -28.80 2.83 -25.23
N GLN A 99 -28.00 3.47 -26.07
CA GLN A 99 -26.92 2.83 -26.82
C GLN A 99 -25.58 2.82 -26.05
N THR A 100 -25.57 3.32 -24.82
CA THR A 100 -24.37 3.40 -23.99
C THR A 100 -24.40 2.39 -22.84
N LYS A 101 -23.27 2.25 -22.14
CA LYS A 101 -23.18 1.43 -20.91
C LYS A 101 -24.14 1.91 -19.81
N LEU A 102 -24.69 3.12 -19.92
CA LEU A 102 -25.67 3.70 -18.98
C LEU A 102 -27.13 3.41 -19.34
N ALA A 103 -27.42 2.57 -20.34
CA ALA A 103 -28.78 2.19 -20.72
C ALA A 103 -29.65 1.70 -19.54
N HIS A 104 -29.01 1.08 -18.54
CA HIS A 104 -29.68 0.60 -17.33
C HIS A 104 -30.26 1.73 -16.45
N LEU A 105 -29.76 2.97 -16.53
CA LEU A 105 -30.26 4.10 -15.74
C LEU A 105 -31.58 4.68 -16.27
N ILE A 106 -31.82 4.53 -17.57
CA ILE A 106 -33.01 5.04 -18.26
C ILE A 106 -34.04 3.95 -18.58
N SER A 107 -33.71 2.68 -18.32
CA SER A 107 -34.66 1.59 -18.52
C SER A 107 -35.83 1.75 -17.53
N THR A 108 -37.05 1.81 -18.07
CA THR A 108 -38.28 1.88 -17.27
C THR A 108 -38.65 0.55 -16.63
N THR A 109 -37.97 -0.54 -17.01
CA THR A 109 -38.08 -1.83 -16.33
C THR A 109 -37.42 -1.70 -14.96
N LEU A 110 -38.22 -1.71 -13.89
CA LEU A 110 -37.69 -1.80 -12.53
C LEU A 110 -36.74 -2.99 -12.45
N THR A 111 -35.52 -2.75 -11.98
CA THR A 111 -34.57 -3.80 -11.63
C THR A 111 -35.26 -4.75 -10.65
N THR A 112 -35.41 -6.00 -11.05
CA THR A 112 -36.03 -7.03 -10.21
C THR A 112 -34.97 -7.64 -9.30
N SER A 113 -35.38 -8.28 -8.20
CA SER A 113 -34.44 -8.99 -7.31
C SER A 113 -33.68 -10.14 -8.00
N HIS A 114 -34.11 -10.55 -9.19
CA HIS A 114 -33.47 -11.59 -9.99
C HIS A 114 -32.42 -11.04 -10.96
N ASP A 115 -32.38 -9.73 -11.19
CA ASP A 115 -31.36 -9.14 -12.05
C ASP A 115 -30.00 -9.23 -11.35
N THR A 116 -29.04 -9.84 -12.05
CA THR A 116 -27.64 -9.86 -11.63
C THR A 116 -27.18 -8.44 -11.37
N MET A 117 -26.76 -8.18 -10.14
CA MET A 117 -26.24 -6.87 -9.76
C MET A 117 -25.07 -6.52 -10.69
N PRO A 118 -25.05 -5.34 -11.32
CA PRO A 118 -24.00 -4.99 -12.25
C PRO A 118 -22.65 -5.09 -11.54
N THR A 119 -21.79 -5.98 -12.03
CA THR A 119 -20.42 -6.13 -11.52
C THR A 119 -19.63 -4.92 -12.02
N THR A 120 -19.52 -3.89 -11.19
CA THR A 120 -18.63 -2.75 -11.44
C THR A 120 -17.20 -3.26 -11.41
N LEU A 121 -16.62 -3.47 -12.59
CA LEU A 121 -15.22 -3.84 -12.72
C LEU A 121 -14.37 -2.70 -12.15
N THR A 122 -13.84 -2.92 -10.95
CA THR A 122 -13.06 -1.91 -10.25
C THR A 122 -11.67 -1.91 -10.89
N HIS A 123 -11.39 -0.92 -11.72
CA HIS A 123 -10.03 -0.76 -12.23
C HIS A 123 -9.13 -0.33 -11.07
N THR A 124 -8.01 -1.04 -10.88
CA THR A 124 -6.97 -0.66 -9.93
C THR A 124 -6.50 0.75 -10.25
N ILE A 125 -6.71 1.69 -9.31
CA ILE A 125 -6.25 3.06 -9.46
C ILE A 125 -4.72 3.00 -9.50
N SER A 126 -4.11 3.40 -10.61
CA SER A 126 -2.66 3.54 -10.69
C SER A 126 -2.22 4.57 -9.65
N HIS A 127 -1.33 4.19 -8.74
CA HIS A 127 -0.77 5.13 -7.78
C HIS A 127 -0.02 6.24 -8.53
N PRO A 128 -0.34 7.52 -8.27
CA PRO A 128 0.42 8.61 -8.86
C PRO A 128 1.87 8.52 -8.40
N GLN A 129 2.80 8.48 -9.35
CA GLN A 129 4.23 8.53 -9.04
C GLN A 129 4.59 9.92 -8.52
N PRO A 130 5.48 10.04 -7.53
CA PRO A 130 5.89 11.33 -6.99
C PRO A 130 6.51 12.18 -8.11
N SER A 131 5.92 13.35 -8.35
CA SER A 131 6.38 14.25 -9.40
C SER A 131 7.81 14.72 -9.11
N PRO A 132 8.77 14.60 -10.06
CA PRO A 132 10.14 15.08 -9.88
C PRO A 132 10.23 16.60 -9.66
N LEU A 133 9.16 17.32 -9.98
CA LEU A 133 9.00 18.77 -9.78
C LEU A 133 9.13 19.22 -8.32
N LEU A 134 8.88 18.34 -7.35
CA LEU A 134 9.05 18.67 -5.93
C LEU A 134 10.53 18.79 -5.50
N SER A 135 11.47 18.39 -6.36
CA SER A 135 12.91 18.45 -6.08
C SER A 135 13.59 19.74 -6.56
N ILE A 136 12.85 20.66 -7.21
CA ILE A 136 13.40 21.92 -7.71
C ILE A 136 13.68 22.86 -6.53
N GLN A 137 14.87 23.45 -6.51
CA GLN A 137 15.27 24.44 -5.51
C GLN A 137 14.83 25.82 -5.99
N PRO A 138 13.87 26.50 -5.32
CA PRO A 138 13.35 27.79 -5.78
C PRO A 138 14.42 28.88 -5.65
N THR A 139 14.49 29.74 -6.65
CA THR A 139 15.41 30.89 -6.73
C THR A 139 14.68 32.22 -6.57
N THR A 140 13.37 32.26 -6.82
CA THR A 140 12.53 33.46 -6.75
C THR A 140 11.39 33.31 -5.73
N GLU A 141 10.88 34.42 -5.17
CA GLU A 141 9.74 34.39 -4.23
C GLU A 141 8.47 33.81 -4.87
N THR A 142 8.25 34.06 -6.17
CA THR A 142 7.14 33.49 -6.92
C THR A 142 7.26 31.98 -7.06
N GLU A 143 8.46 31.44 -7.30
CA GLU A 143 8.72 30.00 -7.30
C GLU A 143 8.45 29.37 -5.94
N VAL A 144 8.78 30.05 -4.83
CA VAL A 144 8.45 29.58 -3.47
C VAL A 144 6.94 29.44 -3.29
N LEU A 145 6.15 30.44 -3.71
CA LEU A 145 4.69 30.38 -3.63
C LEU A 145 4.09 29.28 -4.51
N LEU A 146 4.61 29.10 -5.73
CA LEU A 146 4.19 28.05 -6.66
C LEU A 146 4.50 26.65 -6.10
N LEU A 147 5.69 26.45 -5.52
CA LEU A 147 6.05 25.17 -4.88
C LEU A 147 5.17 24.89 -3.65
N ALA A 148 4.85 25.90 -2.85
CA ALA A 148 3.94 25.74 -1.71
C ALA A 148 2.53 25.30 -2.18
N ALA A 149 1.97 25.97 -3.20
CA ALA A 149 0.69 25.59 -3.79
C ALA A 149 0.71 24.17 -4.40
N LEU A 150 1.81 23.80 -5.07
CA LEU A 150 2.00 22.47 -5.63
C LEU A 150 2.05 21.39 -4.52
N GLN A 151 2.76 21.64 -3.43
CA GLN A 151 2.82 20.74 -2.28
C GLN A 151 1.46 20.56 -1.60
N GLU A 152 0.69 21.64 -1.43
CA GLU A 152 -0.67 21.58 -0.88
C GLU A 152 -1.60 20.78 -1.78
N SER A 153 -1.56 21.02 -3.09
CA SER A 153 -2.31 20.25 -4.08
C SER A 153 -1.95 18.76 -4.05
N HIS A 154 -0.65 18.43 -3.93
CA HIS A 154 -0.19 17.05 -3.84
C HIS A 154 -0.73 16.36 -2.57
N LYS A 155 -0.66 17.02 -1.41
CA LYS A 155 -1.22 16.49 -0.15
C LYS A 155 -2.73 16.26 -0.24
N SER A 156 -3.45 17.18 -0.88
CA SER A 156 -4.90 17.03 -1.10
C SER A 156 -5.23 15.84 -2.00
N ASN A 157 -4.49 15.68 -3.10
CA ASN A 157 -4.65 14.52 -4.00
C ASN A 157 -4.31 13.20 -3.30
N GLU A 158 -3.26 13.16 -2.49
CA GLU A 158 -2.89 12.00 -1.68
C GLU A 158 -4.02 11.64 -0.71
N TYR A 159 -4.57 12.62 0.01
CA TYR A 159 -5.73 12.42 0.88
C TYR A 159 -6.94 11.84 0.14
N LEU A 160 -7.29 12.41 -1.02
CA LEU A 160 -8.41 11.92 -1.84
C LEU A 160 -8.16 10.50 -2.35
N THR A 161 -6.93 10.18 -2.74
CA THR A 161 -6.53 8.85 -3.19
C THR A 161 -6.71 7.83 -2.05
N ASN A 162 -6.18 8.15 -0.86
CA ASN A 162 -6.32 7.30 0.33
C ASN A 162 -7.80 7.11 0.71
N ARG A 163 -8.62 8.17 0.62
CA ARG A 163 -10.06 8.09 0.84
C ARG A 163 -10.76 7.20 -0.19
N ASN A 164 -10.37 7.27 -1.45
CA ASN A 164 -10.94 6.41 -2.50
C ASN A 164 -10.60 4.93 -2.26
N ILE A 165 -9.34 4.63 -1.91
CA ILE A 165 -8.89 3.29 -1.51
C ILE A 165 -9.73 2.77 -0.34
N ALA A 166 -9.93 3.58 0.70
CA ALA A 166 -10.75 3.19 1.85
C ALA A 166 -12.22 2.89 1.47
N LEU A 167 -12.81 3.69 0.57
CA LEU A 167 -14.17 3.45 0.07
C LEU A 167 -14.25 2.18 -0.78
N GLN A 168 -13.26 1.92 -1.63
CA GLN A 168 -13.19 0.69 -2.43
C GLN A 168 -13.05 -0.54 -1.53
N ALA A 169 -12.17 -0.49 -0.53
CA ALA A 169 -12.02 -1.56 0.46
C ALA A 169 -13.33 -1.80 1.23
N GLY A 170 -14.03 -0.73 1.63
CA GLY A 170 -15.36 -0.83 2.26
C GLY A 170 -16.40 -1.49 1.36
N ASN A 171 -16.40 -1.19 0.06
CA ASN A 171 -17.30 -1.83 -0.90
C ASN A 171 -16.99 -3.32 -1.10
N LEU A 172 -15.71 -3.69 -1.23
CA LEU A 172 -15.28 -5.09 -1.33
C LEU A 172 -15.66 -5.89 -0.08
N LEU A 173 -15.47 -5.31 1.12
CA LEU A 173 -15.90 -5.91 2.39
C LEU A 173 -17.41 -6.10 2.45
N ASN A 174 -18.18 -5.09 2.05
CA ASN A 174 -19.64 -5.17 1.98
C ASN A 174 -20.10 -6.22 0.97
N GLU A 175 -19.44 -6.34 -0.17
CA GLU A 175 -19.73 -7.35 -1.19
C GLU A 175 -19.44 -8.76 -0.65
N ALA A 176 -18.27 -8.99 -0.05
CA ALA A 176 -17.91 -10.25 0.57
C ALA A 176 -18.86 -10.62 1.72
N TYR A 177 -19.27 -9.63 2.53
CA TYR A 177 -20.28 -9.82 3.56
C TYR A 177 -21.65 -10.18 2.99
N CYS A 178 -22.11 -9.46 1.96
CA CYS A 178 -23.36 -9.75 1.28
C CYS A 178 -23.35 -11.11 0.60
N ALA A 179 -22.23 -11.53 0.02
CA ALA A 179 -22.06 -12.87 -0.56
C ALA A 179 -22.25 -13.94 0.51
N LYS A 180 -21.57 -13.80 1.66
CA LYS A 180 -21.77 -14.70 2.82
C LYS A 180 -23.21 -14.66 3.36
N ALA A 181 -23.85 -13.50 3.36
CA ALA A 181 -25.22 -13.34 3.85
C ALA A 181 -26.29 -13.87 2.88
N LYS A 182 -26.05 -13.89 1.57
CA LYS A 182 -26.97 -14.46 0.58
C LYS A 182 -27.06 -15.99 0.69
N ASP A 183 -25.97 -16.65 1.06
CA ASP A 183 -26.01 -18.06 1.47
C ASP A 183 -26.52 -18.24 2.91
N GLY A 184 -26.46 -17.16 3.69
CA GLY A 184 -26.79 -17.04 5.11
C GLY A 184 -28.16 -16.44 5.42
N LEU A 185 -29.18 -16.64 4.58
CA LEU A 185 -30.54 -16.72 5.15
C LEU A 185 -30.41 -17.72 6.30
N PRO A 186 -30.89 -17.45 7.53
CA PRO A 186 -30.80 -18.40 8.63
C PRO A 186 -31.44 -19.72 8.21
N ARG A 187 -30.65 -20.61 7.61
CA ARG A 187 -31.01 -21.98 7.41
C ARG A 187 -31.04 -22.48 8.83
N VAL A 188 -32.24 -22.77 9.31
CA VAL A 188 -32.40 -23.57 10.50
C VAL A 188 -31.70 -24.88 10.18
N LEU A 189 -30.41 -24.96 10.49
CA LEU A 189 -29.65 -26.18 10.42
C LEU A 189 -30.37 -27.13 11.36
N THR A 190 -30.93 -28.20 10.82
CA THR A 190 -31.35 -29.35 11.61
C THR A 190 -30.21 -29.71 12.55
N GLY A 191 -30.52 -29.93 13.84
CA GLY A 191 -29.53 -29.95 14.93
C GLY A 191 -28.27 -30.79 14.67
N ASP A 192 -28.40 -31.89 13.92
CA ASP A 192 -27.29 -32.77 13.57
C ASP A 192 -26.24 -32.11 12.66
N ARG A 193 -26.67 -31.36 11.63
CA ARG A 193 -25.74 -30.64 10.74
C ARG A 193 -24.99 -29.53 11.45
N PHE A 194 -25.68 -28.82 12.35
CA PHE A 194 -25.04 -27.80 13.18
C PHE A 194 -23.96 -28.41 14.07
N TYR A 195 -24.23 -29.58 14.66
CA TYR A 195 -23.25 -30.28 15.48
C TYR A 195 -22.02 -30.70 14.67
N GLU A 196 -22.21 -31.28 13.47
CA GLU A 196 -21.11 -31.66 12.58
C GLU A 196 -20.25 -30.46 12.14
N GLU A 197 -20.88 -29.37 11.70
CA GLU A 197 -20.16 -28.13 11.35
C GLU A 197 -19.40 -27.57 12.54
N ARG A 198 -19.99 -27.60 13.74
CA ARG A 198 -19.32 -27.07 14.92
C ARG A 198 -18.11 -27.92 15.33
N VAL A 199 -18.22 -29.25 15.25
CA VAL A 199 -17.11 -30.17 15.49
C VAL A 199 -16.00 -29.98 14.46
N ASN A 200 -16.35 -29.80 13.18
CA ASN A 200 -15.37 -29.55 12.12
C ASN A 200 -14.64 -28.22 12.33
N PHE A 201 -15.37 -27.15 12.63
CA PHE A 201 -14.78 -25.84 12.94
C PHE A 201 -13.79 -25.92 14.10
N GLU A 202 -14.13 -26.65 15.16
CA GLU A 202 -13.23 -26.76 16.32
C GLU A 202 -12.03 -27.67 16.06
N LYS A 203 -12.19 -28.67 15.20
CA LYS A 203 -11.08 -29.49 14.70
C LYS A 203 -10.12 -28.68 13.83
N GLU A 204 -10.66 -27.82 12.97
CA GLU A 204 -9.89 -26.90 12.13
C GLU A 204 -9.12 -25.89 12.97
N ARG A 205 -9.78 -25.23 13.94
CA ARG A 205 -9.12 -24.31 14.89
C ARG A 205 -7.96 -24.99 15.62
N ARG A 206 -8.15 -26.22 16.13
CA ARG A 206 -7.07 -26.99 16.77
C ARG A 206 -5.96 -27.42 15.80
N ALA A 207 -6.25 -27.57 14.51
CA ALA A 207 -5.22 -27.86 13.51
C ALA A 207 -4.39 -26.61 13.23
N GLU A 208 -5.04 -25.46 13.07
CA GLU A 208 -4.41 -24.17 12.85
C GLU A 208 -3.52 -23.76 14.04
N GLU A 209 -3.99 -23.93 15.27
CA GLU A 209 -3.21 -23.67 16.50
C GLU A 209 -1.94 -24.54 16.55
N ARG A 210 -2.04 -25.84 16.24
CA ARG A 210 -0.88 -26.74 16.17
C ARG A 210 0.07 -26.35 15.05
N GLU A 211 -0.43 -25.85 13.93
CA GLU A 211 0.43 -25.38 12.84
C GLU A 211 1.18 -24.12 13.24
N LYS A 212 0.50 -23.16 13.89
CA LYS A 212 1.13 -21.96 14.47
C LYS A 212 2.21 -22.32 15.49
N GLU A 213 1.96 -23.29 16.36
CA GLU A 213 2.95 -23.81 17.31
C GLU A 213 4.15 -24.44 16.60
N ASN A 214 3.91 -25.31 15.61
CA ASN A 214 4.99 -25.87 14.79
C ASN A 214 5.81 -24.79 14.07
N ARG A 215 5.18 -23.71 13.58
CA ARG A 215 5.90 -22.58 12.97
C ARG A 215 6.78 -21.85 13.99
N LYS A 216 6.32 -21.70 15.23
CA LYS A 216 7.11 -21.10 16.32
C LYS A 216 8.33 -21.97 16.66
N ASP A 217 8.14 -23.27 16.78
CA ASP A 217 9.23 -24.22 17.05
C ASP A 217 10.29 -24.19 15.95
N LEU A 218 9.87 -24.20 14.68
CA LEU A 218 10.80 -24.11 13.53
C LEU A 218 11.58 -22.79 13.52
N ARG A 219 10.95 -21.66 13.88
CA ARG A 219 11.63 -20.37 14.02
C ARG A 219 12.65 -20.41 15.17
N ALA A 220 12.32 -21.06 16.28
CA ALA A 220 13.23 -21.23 17.41
C ALA A 220 14.44 -22.09 17.04
N GLU A 221 14.23 -23.20 16.32
CA GLU A 221 15.29 -24.07 15.80
C GLU A 221 16.22 -23.32 14.83
N TRP A 222 15.65 -22.56 13.90
CA TRP A 222 16.42 -21.74 12.96
C TRP A 222 17.25 -20.68 13.71
N LYS A 223 16.66 -20.00 14.70
CA LYS A 223 17.36 -19.01 15.52
C LYS A 223 18.56 -19.64 16.26
N ALA A 224 18.37 -20.81 16.86
CA ALA A 224 19.44 -21.55 17.53
C ALA A 224 20.53 -22.01 16.55
N ALA A 225 20.17 -22.47 15.35
CA ALA A 225 21.13 -22.84 14.32
C ALA A 225 21.95 -21.64 13.83
N LYS A 226 21.30 -20.49 13.66
CA LYS A 226 21.94 -19.23 13.26
C LYS A 226 22.93 -18.74 14.33
N GLU A 227 22.58 -18.87 15.61
CA GLU A 227 23.47 -18.54 16.72
C GLU A 227 24.72 -19.44 16.74
N LYS A 228 24.54 -20.76 16.59
CA LYS A 228 25.67 -21.70 16.49
C LYS A 228 26.59 -21.38 15.30
N TRP A 229 26.00 -21.05 14.16
CA TRP A 229 26.76 -20.63 12.98
C TRP A 229 27.55 -19.35 13.25
N GLN A 230 26.95 -18.36 13.92
CA GLN A 230 27.60 -17.11 14.27
C GLN A 230 28.80 -17.34 15.22
N GLN A 231 28.64 -18.18 16.24
CA GLN A 231 29.75 -18.58 17.13
C GLN A 231 30.89 -19.27 16.36
N ALA A 232 30.56 -20.16 15.42
CA ALA A 232 31.56 -20.82 14.57
C ALA A 232 32.28 -19.82 13.65
N GLU A 233 31.58 -18.81 13.14
CA GLU A 233 32.18 -17.77 12.30
C GLU A 233 33.10 -16.85 13.11
N ASP A 234 32.72 -16.50 14.33
CA ASP A 234 33.53 -15.65 15.20
C ASP A 234 34.78 -16.39 15.70
N THR A 235 34.68 -17.67 16.06
CA THR A 235 35.88 -18.49 16.35
C THR A 235 36.80 -18.63 15.14
N ARG A 236 36.25 -18.78 13.92
CA ARG A 236 37.03 -18.79 12.68
C ARG A 236 37.78 -17.47 12.44
N LYS A 237 37.15 -16.33 12.71
CA LYS A 237 37.79 -15.00 12.60
C LYS A 237 38.97 -14.87 13.57
N VAL A 238 38.79 -15.25 14.84
CA VAL A 238 39.86 -15.20 15.85
C VAL A 238 41.04 -16.10 15.46
N LEU A 239 40.79 -17.31 14.97
CA LEU A 239 41.85 -18.19 14.47
C LEU A 239 42.59 -17.60 13.27
N LYS A 240 41.84 -17.00 12.32
CA LYS A 240 42.44 -16.33 11.17
C LYS A 240 43.34 -15.19 11.61
N GLU A 241 42.89 -14.33 12.52
CA GLU A 241 43.67 -13.21 13.07
C GLU A 241 44.94 -13.69 13.77
N ARG A 242 44.85 -14.76 14.55
CA ARG A 242 46.00 -15.38 15.21
C ARG A 242 47.03 -15.93 14.21
N GLU A 243 46.58 -16.62 13.16
CA GLU A 243 47.47 -17.15 12.13
C GLU A 243 48.08 -16.04 11.27
N THR A 244 47.33 -14.96 10.98
CA THR A 244 47.89 -13.78 10.31
C THR A 244 48.96 -13.11 11.16
N ALA A 245 48.75 -12.96 12.48
CA ALA A 245 49.75 -12.39 13.38
C ALA A 245 51.03 -13.25 13.42
N LYS A 246 50.91 -14.58 13.56
CA LYS A 246 52.07 -15.49 13.48
C LYS A 246 52.83 -15.38 12.16
N TYR A 247 52.10 -15.27 11.04
CA TYR A 247 52.70 -15.11 9.73
C TYR A 247 53.42 -13.77 9.60
N GLU A 248 52.85 -12.68 10.12
CA GLU A 248 53.47 -11.35 10.14
C GLU A 248 54.75 -11.33 11.00
N GLU A 249 54.72 -11.94 12.18
CA GLU A 249 55.91 -12.13 13.03
C GLU A 249 57.00 -12.93 12.30
N ALA A 250 56.65 -14.08 11.72
CA ALA A 250 57.59 -14.89 10.95
C ALA A 250 58.15 -14.13 9.73
N LEU A 251 57.32 -13.34 9.07
CA LEU A 251 57.71 -12.51 7.93
C LEU A 251 58.65 -11.38 8.37
N ALA A 252 58.43 -10.78 9.54
CA ALA A 252 59.31 -9.77 10.11
C ALA A 252 60.68 -10.36 10.46
N VAL A 253 60.73 -11.53 11.11
CA VAL A 253 61.98 -12.26 11.40
C VAL A 253 62.73 -12.61 10.12
N TRP A 254 62.02 -13.12 9.12
CA TRP A 254 62.60 -13.45 7.82
C TRP A 254 63.14 -12.22 7.08
N LYS A 255 62.43 -11.09 7.11
CA LYS A 255 62.89 -9.83 6.52
C LYS A 255 64.16 -9.33 7.22
N ALA A 256 64.17 -9.29 8.56
CA ALA A 256 65.33 -8.87 9.34
C ALA A 256 66.57 -9.73 9.06
N ALA A 257 66.40 -11.05 8.88
CA ALA A 257 67.49 -11.96 8.54
C ALA A 257 68.06 -11.73 7.12
N ASN A 258 67.22 -11.32 6.16
CA ASN A 258 67.61 -11.13 4.75
C ASN A 258 68.07 -9.71 4.42
N GLU A 259 67.69 -8.70 5.19
CA GLU A 259 68.06 -7.29 4.96
C GLU A 259 69.59 -7.09 5.02
N GLY A 260 70.31 -7.90 5.79
CA GLY A 260 71.77 -7.89 5.84
C GLY A 260 72.49 -8.60 4.67
N GLN A 261 71.78 -9.34 3.80
CA GLN A 261 72.40 -10.14 2.72
C GLN A 261 72.31 -9.50 1.32
N GLY A 262 71.69 -8.32 1.21
CA GLY A 262 71.41 -7.68 -0.08
C GLY A 262 72.31 -6.50 -0.43
N CYS A 263 73.54 -6.75 -0.92
CA CYS A 263 74.16 -5.88 -1.96
C CYS A 263 75.44 -6.42 -2.62
N GLY A 264 75.80 -7.70 -2.45
CA GLY A 264 76.92 -8.30 -3.18
C GLY A 264 76.58 -8.82 -4.58
N ARG A 265 75.76 -8.11 -5.40
CA ARG A 265 75.52 -8.51 -6.80
C ARG A 265 76.71 -8.13 -7.69
N GLY A 266 77.85 -8.78 -7.42
CA GLY A 266 78.98 -8.81 -8.34
C GLY A 266 78.62 -9.60 -9.59
N ARG A 267 78.64 -8.92 -10.74
CA ARG A 267 78.44 -9.50 -12.07
C ARG A 267 79.51 -10.55 -12.35
N GLY A 268 79.24 -11.80 -12.01
CA GLY A 268 80.14 -12.92 -12.29
C GLY A 268 79.36 -14.10 -12.85
N HIS A 269 79.38 -14.25 -14.17
CA HIS A 269 79.00 -15.50 -14.83
C HIS A 269 79.92 -16.63 -14.35
N ARG A 270 79.52 -17.36 -13.31
CA ARG A 270 80.07 -18.69 -13.03
C ARG A 270 78.94 -19.67 -12.77
N ARG A 271 78.85 -20.64 -13.69
CA ARG A 271 78.08 -21.86 -13.57
C ARG A 271 78.64 -22.64 -12.38
N GLY A 272 77.95 -22.59 -11.25
CA GLY A 272 78.28 -23.33 -10.05
C GLY A 272 77.01 -23.67 -9.30
N HIS A 273 76.52 -24.90 -9.49
CA HIS A 273 75.44 -25.49 -8.72
C HIS A 273 75.83 -25.56 -7.25
N GLY A 274 75.41 -24.57 -6.47
CA GLY A 274 75.69 -24.47 -5.04
C GLY A 274 74.95 -23.28 -4.46
N GLY A 275 73.65 -23.14 -4.80
CA GLY A 275 72.79 -22.11 -4.24
C GLY A 275 72.57 -22.40 -2.77
N GLY A 276 73.31 -21.71 -1.91
CA GLY A 276 73.05 -21.70 -0.47
C GLY A 276 71.57 -21.42 -0.26
N SER A 277 70.92 -22.28 0.52
CA SER A 277 69.50 -22.22 0.85
C SER A 277 69.22 -20.93 1.62
N ALA A 278 69.06 -19.81 0.90
CA ALA A 278 68.47 -18.60 1.45
C ALA A 278 67.14 -19.01 2.06
N GLY A 279 66.93 -18.67 3.34
CA GLY A 279 65.79 -19.14 4.12
C GLY A 279 64.50 -18.98 3.31
N GLN A 280 63.72 -20.05 3.18
CA GLN A 280 62.45 -19.99 2.44
C GLN A 280 61.55 -18.94 3.08
N LYS A 281 60.88 -18.13 2.25
CA LYS A 281 59.90 -17.16 2.75
C LYS A 281 58.82 -17.93 3.51
N PRO A 282 58.40 -17.48 4.70
CA PRO A 282 57.30 -18.12 5.42
C PRO A 282 56.07 -18.21 4.53
N VAL A 283 55.31 -19.30 4.68
CA VAL A 283 54.04 -19.54 3.98
C VAL A 283 52.93 -19.52 5.02
N MET A 284 51.84 -18.81 4.73
CA MET A 284 50.69 -18.72 5.63
C MET A 284 49.99 -20.08 5.76
N ALA A 285 49.60 -20.46 6.98
CA ALA A 285 48.82 -21.67 7.21
C ALA A 285 47.46 -21.62 6.49
N ALA A 286 46.93 -22.78 6.11
CA ALA A 286 45.64 -22.88 5.43
C ALA A 286 44.49 -22.49 6.39
N ILE A 287 43.80 -21.39 6.09
CA ILE A 287 42.65 -20.91 6.87
C ILE A 287 41.42 -21.78 6.55
N PRO A 288 40.63 -22.22 7.55
CA PRO A 288 39.39 -22.96 7.32
C PRO A 288 38.42 -22.20 6.41
N LYS A 289 37.78 -22.93 5.48
CA LYS A 289 36.76 -22.37 4.58
C LYS A 289 35.54 -21.91 5.40
N ARG A 290 34.90 -20.84 4.93
CA ARG A 290 33.66 -20.31 5.51
C ARG A 290 32.50 -21.28 5.25
N VAL A 291 31.73 -21.59 6.29
CA VAL A 291 30.47 -22.36 6.17
C VAL A 291 29.35 -21.38 5.82
N PRO A 292 28.45 -21.68 4.86
CA PRO A 292 27.33 -20.81 4.53
C PRO A 292 26.35 -20.68 5.72
N PRO A 293 25.69 -19.52 5.88
CA PRO A 293 24.69 -19.33 6.93
C PRO A 293 23.46 -20.22 6.70
N PRO A 294 22.81 -20.72 7.78
CA PRO A 294 21.59 -21.49 7.66
C PRO A 294 20.45 -20.61 7.13
N LEU A 295 19.73 -21.08 6.11
CA LEU A 295 18.57 -20.38 5.55
C LEU A 295 17.29 -20.86 6.23
N LEU A 296 16.31 -19.96 6.41
CA LEU A 296 15.02 -20.31 7.01
C LEU A 296 14.27 -21.36 6.17
N LYS A 297 14.45 -21.33 4.84
CA LYS A 297 13.85 -22.28 3.91
C LYS A 297 14.28 -23.73 4.17
N ASP A 298 15.51 -23.94 4.66
CA ASP A 298 16.04 -25.28 4.95
C ASP A 298 15.29 -25.96 6.10
N PHE A 299 14.68 -25.17 7.00
CA PHE A 299 13.90 -25.64 8.14
C PHE A 299 12.42 -25.84 7.78
N LEU A 300 11.90 -25.03 6.84
CA LEU A 300 10.50 -25.12 6.40
C LEU A 300 10.30 -26.25 5.38
N ALA A 301 11.23 -26.44 4.44
CA ALA A 301 11.10 -27.41 3.35
C ALA A 301 11.24 -28.89 3.78
N GLY A 302 11.85 -29.15 4.95
CA GLY A 302 12.13 -30.51 5.42
C GLY A 302 10.92 -31.28 5.96
N ARG A 303 9.80 -30.61 6.24
CA ARG A 303 8.65 -31.21 6.94
C ARG A 303 7.38 -31.32 6.10
N THR A 304 7.22 -30.47 5.10
CA THR A 304 6.16 -30.56 4.09
C THR A 304 6.63 -31.47 2.95
N GLY A 305 6.67 -32.79 3.19
CA GLY A 305 6.98 -33.81 2.18
C GLY A 305 5.96 -33.91 1.02
N THR A 306 5.17 -32.87 0.80
CA THR A 306 4.25 -32.70 -0.32
C THR A 306 4.75 -31.54 -1.14
N GLY A 307 5.40 -31.85 -2.27
CA GLY A 307 5.70 -30.91 -3.35
C GLY A 307 4.43 -30.41 -4.02
N LEU A 308 3.59 -29.69 -3.26
CA LEU A 308 2.52 -28.87 -3.79
C LEU A 308 3.13 -27.49 -4.02
N ALA A 309 3.27 -27.19 -5.30
CA ALA A 309 3.84 -25.99 -5.84
C ALA A 309 3.18 -24.74 -5.25
N GLU A 310 4.03 -23.75 -5.01
CA GLU A 310 3.76 -22.41 -4.51
C GLU A 310 2.70 -21.71 -5.37
N GLU A 311 1.49 -21.55 -4.84
CA GLU A 311 0.68 -20.35 -5.11
C GLU A 311 0.92 -19.41 -3.92
N GLU A 312 1.98 -18.63 -4.06
CA GLU A 312 2.42 -17.57 -3.14
C GLU A 312 1.45 -16.39 -3.26
N GLU A 313 0.25 -16.52 -2.68
CA GLU A 313 -0.53 -15.34 -2.31
C GLU A 313 0.19 -14.67 -1.14
N GLY A 314 0.87 -13.56 -1.47
CA GLY A 314 1.62 -12.73 -0.54
C GLY A 314 0.71 -12.14 0.54
N GLU A 315 0.49 -12.89 1.62
CA GLU A 315 0.13 -12.32 2.89
C GLU A 315 1.32 -11.50 3.37
N HIS A 316 1.27 -10.20 3.08
CA HIS A 316 2.09 -9.18 3.71
C HIS A 316 1.83 -9.25 5.21
N PHE A 317 2.66 -10.01 5.93
CA PHE A 317 2.64 -10.06 7.38
C PHE A 317 3.07 -8.67 7.87
N THR A 318 2.11 -7.83 8.25
CA THR A 318 2.43 -6.64 9.04
C THR A 318 2.96 -7.17 10.36
N SER A 319 4.23 -6.88 10.61
CA SER A 319 4.90 -7.24 11.86
C SER A 319 4.37 -6.32 12.96
N ASP A 320 3.08 -6.43 13.27
CA ASP A 320 2.45 -5.86 14.46
C ASP A 320 2.62 -6.87 15.62
N ASP A 321 3.84 -7.40 15.77
CA ASP A 321 4.26 -7.99 17.03
C ASP A 321 4.71 -6.83 17.90
N ASP A 322 3.79 -6.45 18.77
CA ASP A 322 3.96 -5.56 19.90
C ASP A 322 5.33 -5.74 20.55
N ASP A 323 6.18 -4.74 20.37
CA ASP A 323 7.32 -4.46 21.23
C ASP A 323 6.75 -4.00 22.60
N GLU A 324 6.17 -4.94 23.36
CA GLU A 324 6.01 -4.78 24.81
C GLU A 324 7.41 -4.86 25.44
N SER A 325 8.20 -3.82 25.18
CA SER A 325 9.38 -3.47 25.94
C SER A 325 8.92 -3.11 27.35
N ASN A 326 8.89 -4.13 28.20
CA ASN A 326 8.70 -4.03 29.63
C ASN A 326 9.90 -3.26 30.22
N SER A 327 9.82 -1.92 30.22
CA SER A 327 10.83 -1.01 30.78
C SER A 327 10.60 -0.80 32.28
N ASP A 328 10.72 -1.88 33.05
CA ASP A 328 10.85 -1.80 34.51
C ASP A 328 12.35 -1.87 34.87
N ASP A 329 13.08 -0.78 34.64
CA ASP A 329 14.38 -0.53 35.29
C ASP A 329 14.22 0.67 36.22
N GLU A 330 13.51 0.44 37.32
CA GLU A 330 13.47 1.31 38.48
C GLU A 330 14.70 1.01 39.36
N THR A 331 15.88 1.39 38.89
CA THR A 331 17.08 1.40 39.73
C THR A 331 17.08 2.65 40.62
N THR A 332 16.44 2.51 41.78
CA THR A 332 16.53 3.45 42.90
C THR A 332 17.97 3.55 43.39
N ASN A 333 18.73 4.53 42.89
CA ASN A 333 20.03 4.87 43.45
C ASN A 333 19.84 5.85 44.61
N SER A 334 19.31 5.33 45.72
CA SER A 334 19.30 6.03 47.01
C SER A 334 20.60 5.68 47.72
N LYS A 335 21.60 6.56 47.58
CA LYS A 335 22.81 6.50 48.40
C LYS A 335 22.90 7.76 49.25
N ASP A 336 22.35 7.62 50.44
CA ASP A 336 22.64 8.45 51.61
C ASP A 336 24.10 8.25 52.05
N ARG A 337 24.67 9.35 52.58
CA ARG A 337 25.92 9.49 53.36
C ARG A 337 27.24 9.54 52.61
#